data_AF-A0A957U2H3-F1
#
_entry.id   AF-A0A957U2H3-F1
#
_cell.length_a   1.000
_cell.length_b   1.000
_cell.length_c   1.000
_cell.angle_alpha   90.00
_cell.angle_beta   90.00
_cell.angle_gamma   90.00
#
_symmetry.space_group_name_H-M   'P 1'
#
loop_
_entity.id
_entity.type
_entity.pdbx_description
1 polymer ?
#
loop_
_entity_poly.entity_id
_entity_poly.type
_entity_poly.pdbx_seq_one_letter_code
_entity_poly.pdbx_strand_id
1 'polypeptide(L)' 'CGKALDIARLARDMHGGNGISDEFHVIRHVMNLEAVNTYEGTHDIHALILGRAQTGLQAFMA' A
#
# COMPACT_ATOMS: atom_id res chain seq x y z
N CYS A 1 3.03 0.20 -3.35
CA CYS A 1 1.68 -0.43 -3.31
C CYS A 1 0.55 0.43 -2.71
N GLY A 2 0.81 1.61 -2.13
CA GLY A 2 -0.24 2.44 -1.50
C GLY A 2 -1.46 2.74 -2.37
N LYS A 3 -1.28 3.25 -3.60
CA LYS A 3 -2.41 3.55 -4.51
C LYS A 3 -3.31 2.34 -4.81
N ALA A 4 -2.76 1.14 -4.90
CA ALA A 4 -3.54 -0.07 -5.16
C ALA A 4 -4.39 -0.47 -3.95
N LEU A 5 -3.83 -0.33 -2.74
CA LEU A 5 -4.54 -0.58 -1.49
C LEU A 5 -5.69 0.42 -1.29
N ASP A 6 -5.47 1.70 -1.59
CA ASP A 6 -6.51 2.73 -1.51
C ASP A 6 -7.69 2.44 -2.44
N ILE A 7 -7.40 2.03 -3.68
CA ILE A 7 -8.42 1.64 -4.66
C ILE A 7 -9.19 0.39 -4.18
N ALA A 8 -8.50 -0.60 -3.62
CA ALA A 8 -9.15 -1.80 -3.10
C ALA A 8 -10.07 -1.49 -1.91
N ARG A 9 -9.67 -0.57 -1.03
CA ARG A 9 -10.48 -0.10 0.09
C ARG A 9 -11.73 0.65 -0.39
N LEU A 10 -11.58 1.54 -1.37
CA LEU A 10 -12.70 2.24 -1.99
C LEU A 10 -13.67 1.27 -2.67
N ALA A 11 -13.15 0.26 -3.38
CA ALA A 11 -13.97 -0.78 -3.98
C ALA A 11 -14.78 -1.58 -2.94
N ARG A 12 -14.18 -1.85 -1.77
CA ARG A 12 -14.87 -2.54 -0.66
C ARG A 12 -15.99 -1.68 -0.08
N ASP A 13 -15.75 -0.39 0.08
CA ASP A 13 -16.76 0.57 0.55
C ASP A 13 -17.96 0.65 -0.41
N MET A 14 -17.73 0.63 -1.73
CA MET A 14 -18.80 0.62 -2.73
C MET A 14 -19.71 -0.62 -2.65
N HIS A 15 -19.19 -1.75 -2.17
CA HIS A 15 -19.97 -2.99 -2.00
C HIS A 15 -20.68 -3.08 -0.64
N GLY A 16 -20.47 -2.12 0.26
CA GLY A 16 -21.08 -2.11 1.59
C GLY A 16 -20.85 -3.41 2.36
N GLY A 17 -21.90 -3.98 2.96
CA GLY A 17 -21.82 -5.26 3.68
C GLY A 17 -21.37 -6.44 2.80
N ASN A 18 -21.73 -6.44 1.51
CA ASN A 18 -21.32 -7.48 0.57
C ASN A 18 -19.83 -7.42 0.25
N GLY A 19 -19.19 -6.27 0.48
CA GLY A 19 -17.75 -6.09 0.34
C GLY A 19 -16.92 -6.82 1.39
N ILE A 20 -17.54 -7.30 2.48
CA ILE A 20 -16.91 -8.14 3.50
C ILE A 20 -16.99 -9.63 3.11
N SER A 21 -18.00 -10.02 2.32
CA SER A 21 -18.16 -11.38 1.84
C SER A 21 -17.05 -11.73 0.85
N ASP A 22 -16.51 -12.95 0.94
CA ASP A 22 -15.53 -13.44 -0.03
C ASP A 22 -16.18 -13.77 -1.40
N GLU A 23 -17.50 -13.73 -1.50
CA GLU A 23 -18.23 -13.94 -2.76
C GLU A 23 -17.91 -12.87 -3.83
N PHE A 24 -17.56 -11.66 -3.41
CA PHE A 24 -17.18 -10.57 -4.32
C PHE A 24 -15.66 -10.39 -4.44
N HIS A 25 -14.87 -11.20 -3.73
CA HIS A 25 -13.39 -11.24 -3.72
C HIS A 25 -12.63 -9.93 -3.41
N VAL A 26 -13.33 -8.79 -3.30
CA VAL A 26 -12.72 -7.49 -3.01
C VAL A 26 -12.03 -7.51 -1.64
N ILE A 27 -12.63 -8.16 -0.64
CA ILE A 27 -12.02 -8.30 0.69
C ILE A 27 -10.69 -9.06 0.64
N ARG A 28 -10.61 -10.14 -0.15
CA ARG A 28 -9.38 -10.91 -0.35
C ARG A 28 -8.28 -10.05 -0.98
N HIS A 29 -8.63 -9.19 -1.94
CA HIS A 29 -7.66 -8.27 -2.55
C HIS A 29 -7.18 -7.19 -1.57
N VAL A 30 -8.06 -6.65 -0.72
CA VAL A 30 -7.65 -5.72 0.35
C VAL A 30 -6.65 -6.38 1.29
N MET A 31 -6.92 -7.60 1.77
CA MET A 31 -6.01 -8.30 2.69
C MET A 31 -4.65 -8.63 2.06
N ASN A 32 -4.66 -9.09 0.80
CA ASN A 32 -3.41 -9.36 0.08
C ASN A 32 -2.57 -8.09 -0.11
N LEU A 33 -3.20 -6.96 -0.43
CA LEU A 33 -2.51 -5.69 -0.61
C LEU A 33 -2.02 -5.09 0.71
N GLU A 34 -2.70 -5.33 1.82
CA GLU A 34 -2.23 -4.94 3.15
C GLU A 34 -0.92 -5.68 3.51
N ALA A 35 -0.88 -6.98 3.22
CA ALA A 35 0.32 -7.79 3.38
C ALA A 35 1.45 -7.29 2.47
N VAL A 36 1.18 -7.04 1.18
CA VAL A 36 2.20 -6.51 0.24
C VAL A 36 2.70 -5.12 0.66
N ASN A 37 1.80 -4.25 1.14
CA ASN A 37 2.14 -2.90 1.55
C ASN A 37 3.06 -2.87 2.79
N THR A 38 2.96 -3.87 3.67
CA THR A 38 3.81 -3.99 4.86
C THR A 38 5.06 -4.83 4.62
N TYR A 39 4.97 -5.89 3.81
CA TYR A 39 6.07 -6.80 3.51
C TYR A 39 7.23 -6.10 2.80
N GLU A 40 6.93 -5.16 1.90
CA GLU A 40 8.00 -4.45 1.23
C GLU A 40 8.69 -3.40 2.10
N GLY A 41 8.11 -2.88 3.19
CA GLY A 41 8.78 -2.00 4.17
C GLY A 41 9.61 -0.83 3.63
N THR A 42 9.48 -0.50 2.34
CA THR A 42 10.45 0.27 1.56
C THR A 42 9.86 1.56 1.03
N HIS A 43 8.63 1.92 1.41
CA HIS A 43 8.06 3.18 0.95
C HIS A 43 8.93 4.36 1.41
N ASP A 44 9.34 4.35 2.68
CA ASP A 44 10.23 5.37 3.23
C ASP A 44 11.66 5.23 2.70
N ILE A 45 12.17 4.01 2.54
CA ILE A 45 13.51 3.77 1.96
C ILE A 45 13.58 4.26 0.51
N HIS A 46 12.57 4.02 -0.31
CA HIS A 46 12.50 4.52 -1.69
C HIS A 46 12.44 6.06 -1.73
N ALA A 47 11.71 6.68 -0.81
CA ALA A 47 11.68 8.14 -0.68
C ALA A 47 13.07 8.70 -0.31
N LEU A 48 13.78 8.04 0.61
CA LEU A 48 15.14 8.43 1.02
C LEU A 48 16.19 8.20 -0.09
N ILE A 49 16.04 7.15 -0.91
CA ILE A 49 16.87 6.92 -2.11
C ILE A 49 16.66 8.04 -3.13
N LEU A 50 15.40 8.40 -3.43
CA LEU A 50 15.07 9.52 -4.32
C LEU A 50 15.58 10.87 -3.77
N GLY A 51 15.42 11.10 -2.47
CA GLY A 51 15.94 12.29 -1.78
C GLY A 51 17.45 12.42 -1.90
N ARG A 52 18.20 11.33 -1.70
CA ARG A 52 19.65 11.30 -1.92
C ARG A 52 20.01 11.59 -3.38
N ALA A 53 19.27 11.04 -4.34
CA ALA A 53 19.54 11.27 -5.76
C ALA A 53 19.37 12.74 -6.17
N GLN A 54 18.42 13.46 -5.56
CA GLN A 54 18.17 14.88 -5.85
C GLN A 54 19.11 15.82 -5.08
N THR A 55 19.44 15.50 -3.83
CA THR A 55 20.14 16.43 -2.93
C THR A 55 21.60 16.07 -2.67
N GLY A 56 22.01 14.85 -3.01
CA GLY A 56 23.33 14.30 -2.66
C GLY A 56 23.49 13.92 -1.18
N LEU A 57 22.51 14.23 -0.32
CA LEU A 57 22.58 14.00 1.13
C LEU A 57 21.95 12.65 1.48
N GLN A 58 22.63 11.87 2.32
CA GLN A 58 22.11 10.60 2.83
C GLN A 58 21.25 10.83 4.08
N ALA A 59 20.05 10.25 4.13
CA ALA A 59 19.15 10.32 5.29
C ALA A 59 18.65 8.93 5.77
N PHE A 60 19.39 7.85 5.51
CA PHE A 60 19.01 6.49 5.95
C PHE A 60 19.24 6.24 7.45
N MET A 61 20.10 7.02 8.10
CA MET A 61 20.44 6.91 9.52
C MET A 61 20.71 8.30 10.08
N ALA A 62 20.35 8.50 11.35
CA ALA A 62 20.77 9.65 12.16
C ALA A 62 22.19 9.42 12.70
#